data_AF-F6K3U8-F1
#
_entry.id   AF-F6K3U8-F1
#
_cell.length_a   1.000
_cell.length_b   1.000
_cell.length_c   1.000
_cell.angle_alpha   90.00
_cell.angle_beta   90.00
_cell.angle_gamma   90.00
#
_symmetry.space_group_name_H-M   'P 1'
#
loop_
_entity.id
_entity.type
_entity.pdbx_description
1 polymer ?
#
loop_
_entity_poly.entity_id
_entity_poly.type
_entity_poly.pdbx_seq_one_letter_code
_entity_poly.pdbx_strand_id
1 'polypeptide(L)' 'GEHEEREDDHGMIQRHFIRKYTLPKDYDPKDVVSTISSDSVLTITS' A
#
# COMPACT_ATOMS: atom_id res chain seq x y z
N GLY A 1 -1.77 -1.90 -3.16
CA GLY A 1 -0.97 -2.96 -2.52
C GLY A 1 -1.53 -4.28 -2.94
N GLU A 2 -0.66 -5.21 -3.29
CA GLU A 2 -1.02 -6.55 -3.75
C GLU A 2 -0.51 -7.55 -2.72
N HIS A 3 -1.43 -8.32 -2.16
CA HIS A 3 -1.11 -9.51 -1.38
C HIS A 3 -1.13 -10.69 -2.33
N GLU A 4 0.03 -11.33 -2.49
CA GLU A 4 0.17 -12.54 -3.30
C GLU A 4 -0.75 -13.67 -2.81
N GLU A 5 -1.07 -14.58 -3.71
CA GLU A 5 -1.96 -15.70 -3.46
C GLU A 5 -1.39 -16.60 -2.36
N ARG A 6 -2.17 -16.85 -1.31
CA ARG A 6 -1.82 -17.76 -0.22
C ARG A 6 -2.99 -18.68 0.11
N GLU A 7 -2.69 -19.96 0.30
CA GLU A 7 -3.65 -20.93 0.86
C GLU A 7 -3.92 -20.62 2.34
N ASP A 8 -5.21 -20.56 2.69
CA ASP A 8 -5.70 -20.58 4.06
C ASP A 8 -6.64 -21.79 4.27
N ASP A 9 -7.15 -21.94 5.49
CA ASP A 9 -8.02 -23.07 5.87
C ASP A 9 -9.34 -23.14 5.07
N HIS A 10 -9.64 -22.13 4.23
CA HIS A 10 -10.86 -22.02 3.44
C HIS A 10 -10.62 -21.88 1.92
N GLY A 11 -9.38 -21.87 1.44
CA GLY A 11 -9.03 -21.85 0.01
C GLY A 11 -7.89 -20.89 -0.33
N MET A 12 -7.86 -20.39 -1.57
CA MET A 12 -6.88 -19.41 -2.01
C MET A 12 -7.34 -17.99 -1.71
N ILE A 13 -6.51 -17.19 -1.03
CA ILE A 13 -6.77 -15.76 -0.83
C ILE A 13 -5.78 -14.92 -1.64
N GLN A 14 -6.33 -14.04 -2.47
CA GLN A 14 -5.64 -12.93 -3.11
C GLN A 14 -6.33 -11.62 -2.70
N ARG A 15 -5.55 -10.59 -2.31
CA ARG A 15 -6.11 -9.28 -1.95
C ARG A 15 -5.43 -8.17 -2.72
N HIS A 16 -6.20 -7.38 -3.46
CA HIS A 16 -5.74 -6.19 -4.16
C HIS A 16 -6.48 -4.96 -3.62
N PHE A 17 -5.74 -3.92 -3.24
CA PHE A 17 -6.34 -2.67 -2.76
C PHE A 17 -5.72 -1.44 -3.41
N ILE A 18 -6.58 -0.47 -3.73
CA ILE A 18 -6.21 0.84 -4.25
C ILE A 18 -6.69 1.91 -3.26
N ARG A 19 -5.77 2.73 -2.77
CA ARG A 19 -6.08 3.93 -1.98
C ARG A 19 -5.59 5.16 -2.73
N LYS A 20 -6.47 6.14 -2.95
CA LYS A 20 -6.16 7.39 -3.65
C LYS A 20 -6.08 8.54 -2.64
N TYR A 21 -5.05 9.36 -2.76
CA TYR A 21 -4.83 10.54 -1.92
C TYR A 21 -4.69 11.78 -2.80
N THR A 22 -5.31 12.88 -2.39
CA THR A 22 -5.10 14.18 -3.03
C THR A 22 -3.87 14.83 -2.41
N LEU A 23 -2.85 15.10 -3.24
CA LEU A 23 -1.67 15.83 -2.79
C LEU A 23 -2.01 17.32 -2.63
N PRO A 24 -1.48 17.99 -1.59
CA PRO A 24 -1.52 19.44 -1.52
C PRO A 24 -0.78 20.06 -2.72
N LYS A 25 -1.16 21.27 -3.11
CA LYS A 25 -0.65 21.93 -4.34
C LYS A 25 0.86 22.17 -4.33
N ASP A 26 1.46 22.26 -3.15
CA ASP A 26 2.86 22.64 -2.96
C ASP A 26 3.81 21.43 -2.88
N TYR A 27 3.30 20.21 -3.09
CA TYR A 27 4.08 18.98 -3.06
C TYR A 27 4.35 18.45 -4.47
N ASP A 28 5.60 18.07 -4.75
CA ASP A 28 5.98 17.41 -6.00
C ASP A 28 5.60 15.92 -5.93
N PRO A 29 4.76 15.41 -6.84
CA PRO A 29 4.42 13.98 -6.91
C PRO A 29 5.63 13.04 -7.01
N LYS A 30 6.79 13.53 -7.47
CA LYS A 30 8.02 12.74 -7.59
C LYS A 30 8.70 12.47 -6.25
N ASP A 31 8.43 13.29 -5.24
CA ASP A 31 9.02 13.18 -3.92
C ASP A 31 8.20 12.26 -2.99
N VAL A 32 7.04 11.79 -3.45
CA VAL A 32 6.20 10.86 -2.71
C VAL A 32 6.85 9.49 -2.65
N VAL A 33 7.10 9.02 -1.43
CA VAL A 33 7.66 7.70 -1.13
C VAL A 33 6.72 6.91 -0.23
N SER A 34 6.75 5.59 -0.37
CA SER A 34 6.00 4.68 0.48
C SER A 34 6.93 3.65 1.08
N THR A 35 6.68 3.28 2.34
CA THR A 35 7.47 2.26 3.04
C THR A 35 6.55 1.39 3.87
N ILE A 36 6.79 0.08 3.85
CA ILE A 36 6.11 -0.88 4.72
C ILE A 36 7.09 -1.21 5.85
N SER A 37 6.69 -0.94 7.08
CA SER A 37 7.44 -1.31 8.28
C SER A 37 7.17 -2.77 8.67
N SER A 38 8.06 -3.35 9.48
CA SER A 38 7.96 -4.76 9.92
C SER A 38 6.73 -5.07 10.77
N ASP A 39 6.08 -4.05 11.34
CA ASP A 39 4.78 -4.15 12.01
C ASP A 39 3.58 -4.12 11.03
N SER A 40 3.86 -4.26 9.72
CA SER A 40 2.86 -4.30 8.64
C SER A 40 2.11 -2.98 8.40
N VAL A 41 2.66 -1.85 8.85
CA VAL A 41 2.10 -0.52 8.57
C VAL A 41 2.67 0.05 7.28
N LEU A 42 1.79 0.39 6.33
CA LEU A 42 2.15 1.17 5.15
C LEU A 42 2.15 2.66 5.49
N THR A 43 3.31 3.30 5.41
CA THR A 43 3.47 4.75 5.60
C THR A 43 3.74 5.43 4.26
N ILE A 44 3.06 6.55 4.02
CA ILE A 44 3.22 7.42 2.84
C ILE A 44 3.85 8.73 3.34
N THR A 45 4.98 9.13 2.76
CA THR A 45 5.66 10.40 3.04
C THR A 45 5.90 11.16 1.74
N SER A 46 5.94 12.48 1.82
CA SER A 46 6.21 13.37 0.69
C SER A 46 7.19 14.46 1.07
#